data_AF-T1T261-F1
#
_entry.id   AF-T1T261-F1
#
_cell.length_a   1.000
_cell.length_b   1.000
_cell.length_c   1.000
_cell.angle_alpha   90.00
_cell.angle_beta   90.00
_cell.angle_gamma   90.00
#
_symmetry.space_group_name_H-M   'P 1'
#
loop_
_entity.id
_entity.type
_entity.pdbx_description
1 polymer ?
#
loop_
_entity_poly.entity_id
_entity_poly.type
_entity_poly.pdbx_seq_one_letter_code
_entity_poly.pdbx_strand_id
1 'polypeptide(L)'
;MATWSSFSLMDASSPLMEQLLFFHDYTIMILLSTLLIITYIMAMMMNNKFINKTLMEGQTIELIWTIMPMITLIFIASPSLNLLY
;
A
#
# COMPACT_ATOMS: atom_id res chain seq x y z
N MET A 1 6.87 -25.95 -9.72
CA MET A 1 5.57 -26.26 -10.37
C MET A 1 4.48 -25.83 -9.40
N ALA A 2 3.41 -25.19 -9.88
CA ALA A 2 2.30 -24.83 -9.01
C ALA A 2 1.70 -26.07 -8.36
N THR A 3 1.58 -26.05 -7.05
CA THR A 3 0.82 -27.03 -6.30
C THR A 3 -0.61 -26.52 -6.13
N TRP A 4 -1.56 -27.44 -5.98
CA TRP A 4 -2.92 -27.06 -5.63
C TRP A 4 -2.90 -26.25 -4.32
N SER A 5 -3.65 -25.15 -4.27
CA SER A 5 -3.74 -24.21 -3.13
C SER A 5 -2.52 -23.31 -2.84
N SER A 6 -1.58 -23.13 -3.77
CA SER A 6 -0.49 -22.16 -3.60
C SER A 6 -0.98 -20.71 -3.77
N PHE A 7 -0.98 -19.91 -2.70
CA PHE A 7 -1.29 -18.47 -2.73
C PHE A 7 -0.10 -17.58 -3.10
N SER A 8 1.13 -18.05 -2.87
CA SER A 8 2.36 -17.34 -3.19
C SER A 8 2.81 -17.60 -4.63
N LEU A 9 3.76 -16.78 -5.09
CA LEU A 9 4.49 -17.02 -6.33
C LEU A 9 5.29 -18.33 -6.25
N MET A 10 5.61 -18.91 -7.42
CA MET A 10 6.52 -20.07 -7.48
C MET A 10 7.93 -19.64 -7.12
N ASP A 11 8.73 -20.60 -6.62
CA ASP A 11 10.16 -20.39 -6.38
C ASP A 11 10.87 -19.90 -7.65
N ALA A 12 11.82 -18.99 -7.45
CA ALA A 12 12.57 -18.40 -8.54
C ALA A 12 13.44 -19.42 -9.27
N SER A 13 13.32 -19.45 -10.61
CA SER A 13 14.19 -20.25 -11.48
C SER A 13 15.27 -19.43 -12.18
N SER A 14 15.32 -18.10 -11.95
CA SER A 14 16.31 -17.18 -12.50
C SER A 14 16.60 -16.03 -11.53
N PRO A 15 17.79 -15.40 -11.60
CA PRO A 15 18.13 -14.28 -10.71
C PRO A 15 17.17 -13.08 -10.81
N LEU A 16 16.64 -12.83 -12.02
CA LEU A 16 15.63 -11.79 -12.24
C LEU A 16 14.33 -12.11 -11.49
N MET A 17 13.90 -13.38 -11.50
CA MET A 17 12.69 -13.79 -10.78
C MET A 17 12.87 -13.65 -9.26
N GLU A 18 14.06 -13.88 -8.72
CA GLU A 18 14.35 -13.66 -7.30
C GLU A 18 14.22 -12.17 -6.92
N GLN A 19 14.71 -11.27 -7.76
CA GLN A 19 14.53 -9.83 -7.55
C GLN A 19 13.06 -9.39 -7.66
N LEU A 20 12.29 -9.99 -8.57
CA LEU A 20 10.85 -9.76 -8.66
C LEU A 20 10.09 -10.25 -7.42
N LEU A 21 10.51 -11.36 -6.80
CA LEU A 21 9.94 -11.83 -5.54
C LEU A 21 10.21 -10.82 -4.41
N PHE A 22 11.44 -10.30 -4.28
CA PHE A 22 11.74 -9.26 -3.30
C PHE A 22 10.93 -7.97 -3.51
N PHE A 23 10.76 -7.55 -4.76
CA PHE A 23 9.92 -6.41 -5.10
C PHE A 23 8.45 -6.65 -4.78
N HIS A 24 7.93 -7.83 -5.11
CA HIS A 24 6.58 -8.22 -4.79
C HIS A 24 6.32 -8.14 -3.27
N ASP A 25 7.20 -8.71 -2.45
CA ASP A 25 7.03 -8.70 -0.99
C ASP A 25 7.09 -7.27 -0.44
N TYR A 26 7.98 -6.43 -0.96
CA TYR A 26 8.05 -5.02 -0.61
C TYR A 26 6.75 -4.26 -0.95
N THR A 27 6.21 -4.48 -2.16
CA THR A 27 4.97 -3.81 -2.58
C THR A 27 3.76 -4.29 -1.79
N ILE A 28 3.66 -5.60 -1.51
CA ILE A 28 2.59 -6.15 -0.67
C ILE A 28 2.66 -5.57 0.75
N MET A 29 3.85 -5.44 1.34
CA MET A 29 4.01 -4.84 2.66
C MET A 29 3.46 -3.41 2.70
N ILE A 30 3.78 -2.59 1.69
CA ILE A 30 3.26 -1.22 1.60
C ILE A 30 1.73 -1.22 1.43
N LEU A 31 1.20 -2.04 0.51
CA LEU A 31 -0.24 -2.13 0.27
C LEU A 31 -1.00 -2.56 1.53
N LEU A 32 -0.52 -3.58 2.25
CA LEU A 32 -1.12 -4.00 3.52
C LEU A 32 -1.08 -2.89 4.58
N SER A 33 0.04 -2.16 4.69
CA SER A 33 0.14 -1.05 5.65
C SER A 33 -0.87 0.06 5.37
N THR A 34 -1.11 0.40 4.09
CA THR A 34 -2.08 1.41 3.70
C THR A 34 -3.53 0.96 3.93
N LEU A 35 -3.86 -0.30 3.61
CA LEU A 35 -5.17 -0.89 3.90
C LEU A 35 -5.45 -0.92 5.41
N LEU A 36 -4.46 -1.26 6.24
CA LEU A 36 -4.61 -1.23 7.71
C LEU A 36 -4.88 0.17 8.24
N ILE A 37 -4.20 1.20 7.72
CA ILE A 37 -4.46 2.59 8.11
C ILE A 37 -5.88 3.02 7.73
N ILE A 38 -6.31 2.72 6.50
CA ILE A 38 -7.65 3.09 6.02
C ILE A 38 -8.74 2.39 6.84
N THR A 39 -8.59 1.08 7.05
CA THR A 39 -9.56 0.30 7.84
C THR A 39 -9.63 0.78 9.29
N TYR A 40 -8.50 1.12 9.90
CA TYR A 40 -8.46 1.72 11.24
C TYR A 40 -9.20 3.06 11.30
N ILE A 41 -8.95 3.97 10.35
CA ILE A 41 -9.64 5.28 10.30
C ILE A 41 -11.15 5.08 10.14
N MET A 42 -11.57 4.20 9.23
CA MET A 42 -12.98 3.88 9.02
C MET A 42 -13.64 3.32 10.29
N ALA A 43 -12.98 2.38 10.97
CA ALA A 43 -13.48 1.80 12.23
C ALA A 43 -13.61 2.86 13.34
N MET A 44 -12.64 3.78 13.43
CA MET A 44 -12.69 4.88 14.39
C MET A 44 -13.87 5.83 14.11
N MET A 45 -14.08 6.19 12.84
CA MET A 45 -15.18 7.07 12.44
C MET A 45 -16.55 6.47 12.73
N MET A 46 -16.72 5.15 12.54
CA MET A 46 -17.97 4.45 12.88
C MET A 46 -18.25 4.43 14.39
N ASN A 47 -17.21 4.36 15.22
CA ASN A 47 -17.33 4.35 16.68
C ASN A 47 -17.42 5.75 17.30
N ASN A 48 -17.23 6.82 16.51
CA ASN A 48 -17.22 8.18 17.03
C ASN A 48 -18.65 8.70 17.28
N LYS A 49 -18.91 9.14 18.52
CA LYS A 49 -20.21 9.70 18.94
C LYS A 49 -20.31 11.22 18.78
N PHE A 50 -19.19 11.91 18.54
CA PHE A 50 -19.16 13.36 18.43
C PHE A 50 -19.46 13.81 17.00
N ILE A 51 -20.46 14.69 16.85
CA ILE A 51 -20.87 15.23 15.54
C ILE A 51 -20.26 16.61 15.38
N ASN A 52 -19.39 16.77 14.39
CA ASN A 52 -18.89 18.07 13.96
C ASN A 52 -19.56 18.49 12.63
N LYS A 53 -20.43 19.51 12.66
CA LYS A 53 -21.16 20.00 11.47
C LYS A 53 -20.43 21.12 10.71
N THR A 54 -19.38 21.71 11.28
CA THR A 54 -18.68 22.86 10.68
C THR A 54 -17.52 22.45 9.77
N LEU A 55 -17.19 21.16 9.71
CA LEU A 55 -16.16 20.62 8.82
C LEU A 55 -16.71 20.43 7.38
N MET A 56 -17.11 21.51 6.72
CA MET A 56 -17.61 21.45 5.33
C MET A 56 -16.48 21.43 4.30
N GLU A 57 -15.39 22.15 4.56
CA GLU A 57 -14.21 22.16 3.71
C GLU A 57 -12.96 22.06 4.58
N GLY A 58 -12.10 21.09 4.24
CA GLY A 58 -10.88 20.79 4.99
C GLY A 58 -9.67 20.78 4.07
N GLN A 59 -9.36 21.91 3.43
CA GLN A 59 -8.24 22.02 2.47
C GLN A 59 -6.92 21.46 3.00
N THR A 60 -6.65 21.64 4.30
CA THR A 60 -5.47 21.08 4.95
C THR A 60 -5.50 19.55 5.02
N ILE A 61 -6.66 18.94 5.26
CA ILE A 61 -6.86 17.48 5.27
C ILE A 61 -6.68 16.92 3.85
N GLU A 62 -7.19 17.64 2.85
CA GLU A 62 -7.04 17.26 1.45
C GLU A 62 -5.58 17.25 1.00
N LEU A 63 -4.83 18.26 1.42
CA LEU A 63 -3.39 18.33 1.14
C LEU A 63 -2.63 17.17 1.83
N ILE A 64 -2.99 16.82 3.07
CA ILE A 64 -2.34 15.71 3.77
C ILE A 64 -2.62 14.37 3.09
N TRP A 65 -3.87 14.10 2.74
CA TRP A 65 -4.24 12.82 2.11
C TRP A 65 -3.86 12.70 0.65
N THR A 66 -3.39 13.77 -0.02
CA THR A 66 -2.85 13.73 -1.39
C THR A 66 -1.35 13.48 -1.37
N ILE A 67 -0.63 14.15 -0.47
CA ILE A 67 0.83 13.99 -0.32
C ILE A 67 1.18 12.61 0.27
N MET A 68 0.43 12.13 1.27
CA MET A 68 0.68 10.81 1.89
C MET A 68 0.72 9.66 0.84
N PRO A 69 -0.31 9.46 0.00
CA PRO A 69 -0.27 8.45 -1.06
C PRO A 69 0.80 8.71 -2.13
N MET A 70 1.02 9.98 -2.51
CA MET A 70 2.04 10.33 -3.48
C MET A 70 3.43 9.85 -3.05
N ILE A 71 3.79 10.07 -1.79
CA ILE A 71 5.07 9.61 -1.22
C ILE A 71 5.13 8.08 -1.22
N THR A 72 4.06 7.37 -0.83
CA THR A 72 4.06 5.90 -0.87
C THR A 72 4.28 5.33 -2.28
N LEU A 73 3.74 5.99 -3.31
CA LEU A 73 3.94 5.57 -4.70
C LEU A 73 5.37 5.80 -5.19
N ILE A 74 6.03 6.88 -4.77
CA ILE A 74 7.45 7.13 -5.10
C ILE A 74 8.33 6.01 -4.53
N PHE A 75 8.06 5.56 -3.30
CA PHE A 75 8.77 4.44 -2.69
C PHE A 75 8.59 3.12 -3.44
N ILE A 76 7.42 2.89 -4.04
CA ILE A 76 7.19 1.73 -4.91
C ILE A 76 7.94 1.88 -6.24
N ALA A 77 7.94 3.09 -6.82
CA ALA A 77 8.51 3.34 -8.14
C ALA A 77 10.04 3.23 -8.20
N SER A 78 10.75 3.61 -7.13
CA SER A 78 12.22 3.57 -7.09
C SER A 78 12.81 2.17 -7.33
N PRO A 79 12.45 1.12 -6.55
CA PRO A 79 12.92 -0.23 -6.83
C PRO A 79 12.34 -0.80 -8.12
N SER A 80 11.12 -0.43 -8.53
CA SER A 80 10.54 -0.95 -9.77
C SER A 80 11.31 -0.53 -11.02
N LEU A 81 11.77 0.73 -11.08
CA LEU A 81 12.54 1.23 -12.21
C LEU A 81 13.94 0.60 -12.27
N ASN A 82 14.59 0.41 -11.11
CA ASN A 82 15.88 -0.27 -11.02
C ASN A 82 15.84 -1.75 -11.43
N LEU A 83 14.67 -2.39 -11.41
CA LEU A 83 14.53 -3.77 -11.88
C LEU A 83 14.25 -3.87 -13.39
N LEU A 84 13.68 -2.82 -13.97
CA LEU A 84 13.32 -2.79 -15.39
C LEU A 84 14.54 -2.49 -16.28
N TYR A 85 15.46 -1.66 -15.79
CA TYR A 85 16.65 -1.19 -16.49
C TYR A 85 17.93 -1.79 -15.91
#